data_AF-A0A4Y2U170-F1
#
_entry.id   AF-A0A4Y2U170-F1
#
_cell.length_a   1.000
_cell.length_b   1.000
_cell.length_c   1.000
_cell.angle_alpha   90.00
_cell.angle_beta   90.00
_cell.angle_gamma   90.00
#
_symmetry.space_group_name_H-M   'P 1'
#
loop_
_entity.id
_entity.type
_entity.pdbx_description
1 polymer ?
#
loop_
_entity_poly.entity_id
_entity_poly.type
_entity_poly.pdbx_seq_one_letter_code
_entity_poly.pdbx_strand_id
1 'polypeptide(L)'
;MQDITDAFEITRAQKRKPQVIVYNINKKIQAEELLEGLLQKNCFLHDANNVPLVKVEFPNQARNKESRHWVVTTGQSIFKDLWLKQGLYFNWIRVLFTEFIGIRQCRTCGAFGHTAKYCDDRDKPPICEN
;
A
#
# COMPACT_ATOMS: atom_id res chain seq x y z
N MET A 1 -9.00 46.72 3.14
CA MET A 1 -8.82 45.58 2.22
C MET A 1 -8.21 44.49 3.08
N GLN A 2 -8.97 43.46 3.43
CA GLN A 2 -8.53 42.43 4.37
C GLN A 2 -7.54 41.52 3.65
N ASP A 3 -6.36 41.32 4.24
CA ASP A 3 -5.29 40.55 3.62
C ASP A 3 -5.71 39.07 3.55
N ILE A 4 -5.40 38.41 2.44
CA ILE A 4 -5.82 37.03 2.15
C ILE A 4 -5.24 36.08 3.21
N THR A 5 -4.09 36.45 3.77
CA THR A 5 -3.37 35.77 4.84
C THR A 5 -4.11 35.80 6.20
N ASP A 6 -5.03 36.74 6.41
CA ASP A 6 -5.83 36.82 7.65
C ASP A 6 -7.07 35.91 7.58
N ALA A 7 -7.49 35.51 6.38
CA ALA A 7 -8.70 34.70 6.16
C ALA A 7 -8.39 33.21 5.95
N PHE A 8 -7.15 32.84 5.62
CA PHE A 8 -6.79 31.47 5.25
C PHE A 8 -5.48 31.01 5.87
N GLU A 9 -5.47 29.77 6.38
CA GLU A 9 -4.27 29.08 6.80
C GLU A 9 -3.58 28.42 5.58
N ILE A 10 -2.41 28.94 5.20
CA ILE A 10 -1.62 28.36 4.12
C ILE A 10 -0.86 27.15 4.67
N THR A 11 -1.31 25.94 4.34
CA THR A 11 -0.61 24.70 4.71
C THR A 11 0.10 24.09 3.51
N ARG A 12 1.34 23.62 3.73
CA ARG A 12 2.08 22.87 2.72
C ARG A 12 1.65 21.40 2.80
N ALA A 13 1.14 20.86 1.70
CA ALA A 13 0.77 19.45 1.61
C ALA A 13 1.97 18.55 2.00
N GLN A 14 1.75 17.66 2.96
CA GLN A 14 2.76 16.73 3.39
C GLN A 14 2.97 15.63 2.33
N LYS A 15 4.22 15.20 2.17
CA LYS A 15 4.54 14.06 1.29
C LYS A 15 3.92 12.80 1.88
N ARG A 16 3.31 11.98 1.02
CA ARG A 16 2.80 10.67 1.41
C ARG A 16 3.95 9.76 1.84
N LYS A 17 3.71 8.95 2.87
CA LYS A 17 4.64 7.88 3.26
C LYS A 17 4.63 6.80 2.17
N PRO A 18 5.79 6.23 1.84
CA PRO A 18 5.86 5.14 0.86
C PRO A 18 5.12 3.90 1.36
N GLN A 19 4.50 3.19 0.43
CA GLN A 19 3.74 1.98 0.70
C GLN A 19 4.24 0.85 -0.18
N VAL A 20 4.24 -0.36 0.37
CA VAL A 20 4.54 -1.60 -0.36
C VAL A 20 3.36 -2.54 -0.27
N ILE A 21 3.17 -3.36 -1.30
CA ILE A 21 2.19 -4.44 -1.31
C ILE A 21 2.92 -5.78 -1.19
N VAL A 22 2.56 -6.57 -0.18
CA VAL A 22 3.07 -7.92 0.06
C VAL A 22 2.08 -8.93 -0.49
N TYR A 23 2.54 -9.86 -1.32
CA TYR A 23 1.68 -10.76 -2.07
C TYR A 23 1.45 -12.12 -1.39
N ASN A 24 0.34 -12.76 -1.77
CA ASN A 24 0.01 -14.17 -1.50
C ASN A 24 0.09 -14.62 -0.03
N ILE A 25 -0.34 -13.79 0.91
CA ILE A 25 -0.47 -14.17 2.32
C ILE A 25 -1.75 -14.99 2.50
N ASN A 26 -1.70 -16.04 3.33
CA ASN A 26 -2.88 -16.86 3.62
C ASN A 26 -4.03 -15.99 4.16
N LYS A 27 -5.24 -16.19 3.63
CA LYS A 27 -6.43 -15.41 3.99
C LYS A 27 -6.80 -15.47 5.48
N LYS A 28 -6.38 -16.51 6.19
CA LYS A 28 -6.62 -16.67 7.64
C LYS A 28 -5.78 -15.74 8.51
N ILE A 29 -4.64 -15.28 7.98
CA ILE A 29 -3.71 -14.41 8.70
C ILE A 29 -4.31 -13.00 8.81
N GLN A 30 -4.29 -12.47 10.03
CA GLN A 30 -4.77 -11.12 10.34
C GLN A 30 -3.61 -10.10 10.33
N ALA A 31 -3.94 -8.81 10.44
CA ALA A 31 -2.97 -7.73 10.32
C ALA A 31 -1.89 -7.79 11.42
N GLU A 32 -2.29 -8.13 12.64
CA GLU A 32 -1.43 -8.21 13.82
C GLU A 32 -0.44 -9.38 13.69
N GLU A 33 -0.96 -10.56 13.33
CA GLU A 33 -0.14 -11.76 13.08
C GLU A 33 0.84 -11.55 11.92
N LEU A 34 0.39 -10.86 10.87
CA LEU A 34 1.28 -10.49 9.76
C LEU A 34 2.41 -9.57 10.24
N LEU A 35 2.09 -8.54 11.02
CA LEU A 35 3.08 -7.61 11.55
C LEU A 35 4.10 -8.36 12.41
N GLU A 36 3.65 -9.15 13.37
CA GLU A 36 4.53 -9.94 14.24
C GLU A 36 5.44 -10.87 13.43
N GLY A 37 4.89 -11.63 12.50
CA GLY A 37 5.66 -12.56 11.67
C GLY A 37 6.67 -11.86 10.74
N LEU A 38 6.37 -10.64 10.28
CA LEU A 38 7.33 -9.82 9.54
C LEU A 38 8.46 -9.33 10.46
N LEU A 39 8.17 -8.89 11.68
CA LEU A 39 9.20 -8.38 12.59
C LEU A 39 10.17 -9.48 13.04
N GLN A 40 9.70 -10.71 13.24
CA GLN A 40 10.52 -11.83 13.73
C GLN A 40 11.76 -12.17 12.88
N LYS A 41 11.69 -12.00 11.56
CA LYS A 41 12.77 -12.40 10.63
C LYS A 41 13.43 -11.22 9.91
N ASN A 42 12.88 -10.01 10.05
CA ASN A 42 13.35 -8.82 9.37
C ASN A 42 13.72 -7.75 10.40
N CYS A 43 14.91 -7.89 11.02
CA CYS A 43 15.39 -7.01 12.09
C CYS A 43 15.47 -5.52 11.72
N PHE A 44 15.52 -5.21 10.42
CA PHE A 44 15.52 -3.83 9.93
C PHE A 44 14.14 -3.16 9.99
N LEU A 45 13.06 -3.89 10.29
CA LEU A 45 11.68 -3.36 10.36
C LEU A 45 11.31 -2.79 11.74
N HIS A 46 12.17 -2.90 12.74
CA HIS A 46 11.96 -2.32 14.07
C HIS A 46 13.21 -1.55 14.53
N ASP A 47 13.02 -0.66 15.49
CA ASP A 47 14.12 0.08 16.10
C ASP A 47 14.85 -0.75 17.18
N ALA A 48 15.82 -0.12 17.85
CA ALA A 48 16.58 -0.74 18.94
C ALA A 48 15.73 -1.11 20.17
N ASN A 49 14.54 -0.53 20.31
CA ASN A 49 13.59 -0.82 21.40
C ASN A 49 12.51 -1.82 20.96
N ASN A 50 12.67 -2.48 19.81
CA ASN A 50 11.69 -3.37 19.18
C ASN A 50 10.36 -2.69 18.80
N VAL A 51 10.36 -1.36 18.62
CA VAL A 51 9.18 -0.64 18.13
C VAL A 51 9.09 -0.78 16.61
N PRO A 52 7.95 -1.20 16.05
CA PRO A 52 7.78 -1.36 14.61
C PRO A 52 7.95 -0.04 13.86
N LEU A 53 8.77 -0.05 12.80
CA LEU A 53 8.98 1.08 11.88
C LEU A 53 8.07 1.02 10.65
N VAL A 54 7.17 0.04 10.62
CA VAL A 54 6.20 -0.22 9.56
C VAL A 54 4.81 -0.40 10.13
N LYS A 55 3.78 -0.16 9.31
CA LYS A 55 2.38 -0.32 9.68
C LYS A 55 1.64 -1.12 8.62
N VAL A 56 1.04 -2.24 9.01
CA VAL A 56 0.09 -2.98 8.16
C VAL A 56 -1.19 -2.16 8.04
N GLU A 57 -1.62 -1.85 6.83
CA GLU A 57 -2.78 -0.98 6.59
C GLU A 57 -4.04 -1.81 6.31
N PHE A 58 -4.16 -2.36 5.09
CA PHE A 58 -5.36 -3.07 4.67
C PHE A 58 -5.02 -4.21 3.71
N PRO A 59 -5.87 -5.25 3.67
CA PRO A 59 -5.74 -6.32 2.71
C PRO A 59 -6.40 -5.96 1.37
N ASN A 60 -5.75 -6.31 0.27
CA ASN A 60 -6.33 -6.38 -1.06
C ASN A 60 -6.66 -7.83 -1.41
N GLN A 61 -7.79 -8.03 -2.09
CA GLN A 61 -8.19 -9.36 -2.53
C GLN A 61 -7.26 -9.85 -3.64
N ALA A 62 -6.68 -11.02 -3.45
CA ALA A 62 -5.91 -11.71 -4.48
C ALA A 62 -6.83 -12.40 -5.49
N ARG A 63 -6.29 -12.75 -6.67
CA ARG A 63 -7.01 -13.59 -7.64
C ARG A 63 -7.35 -14.97 -7.07
N ASN A 64 -6.43 -15.56 -6.29
CA ASN A 64 -6.69 -16.77 -5.54
C ASN A 64 -7.45 -16.44 -4.23
N LYS A 65 -8.64 -17.01 -4.08
CA LYS A 65 -9.56 -16.78 -2.94
C LYS A 65 -9.01 -17.23 -1.59
N GLU A 66 -8.01 -18.11 -1.57
CA GLU A 66 -7.33 -18.58 -0.35
C GLU A 66 -6.22 -17.64 0.13
N SER A 67 -5.93 -16.59 -0.63
CA SER A 67 -4.87 -15.62 -0.33
C SER A 67 -5.35 -14.18 -0.35
N ARG A 68 -4.60 -13.31 0.31
CA ARG A 68 -4.75 -11.85 0.30
C ARG A 68 -3.39 -11.22 0.02
N HIS A 69 -3.42 -10.02 -0.51
CA HIS A 69 -2.26 -9.15 -0.54
C HIS A 69 -2.41 -8.13 0.58
N TRP A 70 -1.31 -7.66 1.16
CA TRP A 70 -1.36 -6.69 2.26
C TRP A 70 -0.59 -5.45 1.90
N VAL A 71 -1.22 -4.30 2.08
CA VAL A 71 -0.55 -3.01 1.94
C VAL A 71 0.10 -2.66 3.27
N VAL A 72 1.38 -2.29 3.23
CA VAL A 72 2.19 -1.94 4.38
C VAL A 72 2.80 -0.56 4.15
N THR A 73 2.50 0.38 5.04
CA THR A 73 3.12 1.70 5.06
C THR A 73 4.49 1.61 5.72
N THR A 74 5.49 2.26 5.13
CA THR A 74 6.89 2.20 5.57
C THR A 74 7.48 3.61 5.72
N GLY A 75 8.54 3.73 6.52
CA GLY A 75 9.40 4.91 6.52
C GLY A 75 10.27 4.99 5.26
N GLN A 76 10.78 6.18 4.94
CA GLN A 76 11.62 6.40 3.75
C GLN A 76 12.94 5.61 3.79
N SER A 77 13.56 5.49 4.97
CA SER A 77 14.77 4.67 5.18
C SER A 77 14.47 3.19 4.92
N ILE A 78 13.43 2.69 5.58
CA ILE A 78 12.97 1.29 5.47
C ILE A 78 12.62 0.92 4.03
N PHE A 79 11.97 1.82 3.30
CA PHE A 79 11.64 1.60 1.90
C PHE A 79 12.88 1.42 1.02
N LYS A 80 13.95 2.19 1.27
CA LYS A 80 15.23 1.99 0.58
C LYS A 80 15.87 0.65 0.96
N ASP A 81 15.85 0.31 2.24
CA ASP A 81 16.42 -0.94 2.75
C ASP A 81 15.70 -2.18 2.18
N LEU A 82 14.38 -2.11 2.00
CA LEU A 82 13.59 -3.16 1.35
C LEU A 82 14.12 -3.44 -0.07
N TRP A 83 14.35 -2.40 -0.86
CA TRP A 83 14.85 -2.56 -2.23
C TRP A 83 16.31 -3.02 -2.29
N LEU A 84 17.15 -2.60 -1.34
CA LEU A 84 18.53 -3.06 -1.26
C LEU A 84 18.63 -4.54 -0.87
N LYS A 85 17.82 -4.98 0.10
CA LYS A 85 17.81 -6.38 0.56
C LYS A 85 17.06 -7.31 -0.40
N GLN A 86 16.19 -6.75 -1.26
CA GLN A 86 15.35 -7.44 -2.26
C GLN A 86 14.44 -8.55 -1.69
N GLY A 87 14.35 -8.74 -0.38
CA GLY A 87 13.66 -9.87 0.23
C GLY A 87 13.01 -9.51 1.55
N LEU A 88 11.76 -9.92 1.70
CA LEU A 88 10.99 -9.83 2.92
C LEU A 88 10.64 -11.25 3.35
N TYR A 89 10.89 -11.59 4.61
CA TYR A 89 10.62 -12.92 5.14
C TYR A 89 9.34 -12.92 5.98
N PHE A 90 8.53 -13.96 5.85
CA PHE A 90 7.38 -14.18 6.70
C PHE A 90 7.35 -15.67 7.08
N ASN A 91 7.39 -15.98 8.36
CA ASN A 91 7.63 -17.33 8.86
C ASN A 91 8.91 -17.95 8.26
N TRP A 92 8.75 -18.99 7.44
CA TRP A 92 9.84 -19.73 6.77
C TRP A 92 9.89 -19.50 5.27
N ILE A 93 9.12 -18.54 4.76
CA ILE A 93 9.05 -18.24 3.33
C ILE A 93 9.54 -16.82 3.05
N ARG A 94 10.16 -16.63 1.88
CA ARG A 94 10.40 -15.30 1.32
C ARG A 94 9.16 -14.86 0.57
N VAL A 95 8.58 -13.75 0.96
CA VAL A 95 7.38 -13.18 0.32
C VAL A 95 7.78 -12.17 -0.74
N LEU A 96 6.98 -12.13 -1.80
CA LEU A 96 7.12 -11.15 -2.86
C LEU A 96 6.48 -9.84 -2.43
N PHE A 97 7.10 -8.73 -2.79
CA PHE A 97 6.54 -7.40 -2.59
C PHE A 97 6.94 -6.46 -3.74
N THR A 98 6.14 -5.42 -3.93
CA THR A 98 6.42 -4.30 -4.85
C THR A 98 5.95 -2.99 -4.23
N GLU A 99 6.25 -1.87 -4.88
CA GLU A 99 5.68 -0.58 -4.49
C GLU A 99 4.16 -0.59 -4.70
N PHE A 100 3.43 -0.07 -3.72
CA PHE A 100 1.99 0.10 -3.81
C PHE A 100 1.65 1.54 -4.23
N ILE A 101 1.11 1.67 -5.45
CA ILE A 101 0.59 2.93 -5.96
C ILE A 101 -0.95 2.85 -5.95
N GLY A 102 -1.57 3.47 -4.96
CA GLY A 102 -3.03 3.46 -4.75
C GLY A 102 -3.84 4.33 -5.72
N ILE A 103 -3.36 4.55 -6.95
CA ILE A 103 -4.08 5.33 -7.97
C ILE A 103 -5.08 4.41 -8.64
N ARG A 104 -6.37 4.78 -8.60
CA ARG A 104 -7.44 4.02 -9.25
C ARG A 104 -7.53 4.43 -10.71
N GLN A 105 -7.42 3.44 -11.59
CA GLN A 105 -7.72 3.60 -13.02
C GLN A 105 -9.10 3.01 -13.31
N CYS A 106 -9.94 3.77 -14.00
CA CYS A 106 -11.22 3.31 -14.48
C CYS A 106 -11.02 2.30 -15.61
N ARG A 107 -11.67 1.13 -15.52
CA ARG A 107 -11.59 0.09 -16.56
C ARG A 107 -12.44 0.37 -17.79
N THR A 108 -13.42 1.27 -17.68
CA THR A 108 -14.31 1.63 -18.79
C THR A 108 -13.63 2.65 -19.71
N CYS A 109 -13.22 3.80 -19.16
CA CYS A 109 -12.64 4.91 -19.94
C CYS A 109 -11.12 5.08 -19.80
N GLY A 110 -10.44 4.29 -18.97
CA GLY A 110 -8.98 4.36 -18.78
C GLY A 110 -8.49 5.56 -17.96
N ALA A 111 -9.35 6.53 -17.61
CA ALA A 111 -8.99 7.70 -16.83
C ALA A 111 -8.78 7.38 -15.33
N PHE A 112 -8.00 8.22 -14.65
CA PHE A 112 -7.71 8.06 -13.22
C PHE A 112 -8.73 8.79 -12.34
N GLY A 113 -8.79 8.39 -11.06
CA GLY A 113 -9.52 9.13 -10.02
C GLY A 113 -10.96 8.69 -9.77
N HIS A 114 -11.51 7.82 -10.62
CA HIS A 114 -12.83 7.21 -10.40
C HIS A 114 -12.81 5.70 -10.71
N THR A 115 -13.82 4.99 -10.21
CA THR A 115 -14.03 3.57 -10.53
C THR A 115 -15.04 3.44 -11.66
N ALA A 116 -15.07 2.30 -12.36
CA ALA A 116 -16.07 2.02 -13.40
C ALA A 116 -17.52 2.24 -12.93
N LYS A 117 -17.83 1.94 -11.65
CA LYS A 117 -19.15 2.19 -11.04
C LYS A 117 -19.53 3.69 -10.97
N TYR A 118 -18.58 4.61 -11.08
CA TYR A 118 -18.79 6.06 -11.03
C TYR A 118 -18.32 6.75 -12.33
N CYS A 119 -18.13 5.99 -13.40
CA CYS A 119 -17.71 6.55 -14.70
C CYS A 119 -18.90 7.20 -15.42
N ASP A 120 -18.68 8.31 -16.11
CA ASP A 120 -19.74 8.93 -16.92
C ASP A 120 -19.94 8.18 -18.24
N ASP A 121 -18.90 7.51 -18.74
CA ASP A 121 -18.91 6.70 -19.97
C ASP A 121 -19.34 5.24 -19.75
N ARG A 122 -20.14 4.94 -18.71
CA ARG A 122 -20.51 3.56 -18.36
C ARG A 122 -21.21 2.78 -19.46
N ASP A 123 -21.95 3.47 -20.31
CA ASP A 123 -22.74 2.88 -21.39
C ASP A 123 -21.92 2.63 -22.67
N LYS A 124 -20.66 3.10 -22.71
CA LYS A 124 -19.75 2.87 -23.84
C LYS A 124 -19.02 1.54 -23.68
N PRO A 125 -18.66 0.87 -24.80
CA PRO A 125 -17.85 -0.33 -24.74
C PRO A 125 -16.52 -0.03 -24.03
N PRO A 126 -16.03 -0.92 -23.16
CA PRO A 126 -14.77 -0.72 -22.46
C PRO A 126 -13.62 -0.66 -23.47
N ILE A 127 -12.63 0.19 -23.19
CA ILE A 127 -11.46 0.36 -24.07
C ILE A 127 -10.63 -0.93 -24.17
N CYS A 128 -10.65 -1.77 -23.13
CA CYS A 128 -9.93 -3.04 -23.10
C CYS A 128 -10.91 -4.20 -23.01
N GLU A 129 -10.87 -5.10 -23.99
CA GLU A 129 -11.47 -6.43 -23.88
C GLU A 129 -10.62 -7.29 -22.92
N ASN A 130 -11.26 -7.99 -21.97
CA ASN A 130 -10.57 -8.80 -20.95
C ASN A 130 -9.89 -10.03 -21.54
#